data_AF-A0A420JCK3-F1
#
_entry.id   AF-A0A420JCK3-F1
#
_cell.length_a   1.000
_cell.length_b   1.000
_cell.length_c   1.000
_cell.angle_alpha   90.00
_cell.angle_beta   90.00
_cell.angle_gamma   90.00
#
_symmetry.space_group_name_H-M   'P 1'
#
loop_
_entity.id
_entity.type
_entity.pdbx_description
1 polymer ?
#
loop_
_entity_poly.entity_id
_entity_poly.type
_entity_poly.pdbx_seq_one_letter_code
_entity_poly.pdbx_strand_id
1 'polypeptide(L)'
;MAGGPRLTFEQKHRICKHKSKHPLISQANLAKWVKTDFNLEETPNQSMISRCLANQKKFEQKDSSELHQKRTSSVKHEQLEEALLYWILQCQVSRKLPDAFFVWH
;
A
#
# COMPACT_ATOMS: atom_id res chain seq x y z
N MET A 1 -16.80 -12.86 -0.97
CA MET A 1 -15.75 -13.10 0.04
C MET A 1 -15.33 -11.75 0.61
N ALA A 2 -15.63 -11.48 1.88
CA ALA A 2 -15.30 -10.20 2.51
C ALA A 2 -13.77 -10.01 2.53
N GLY A 3 -13.29 -8.97 1.85
CA GLY A 3 -11.89 -8.59 1.88
C GLY A 3 -11.59 -7.94 3.22
N GLY A 4 -10.66 -8.50 4.01
CA GLY A 4 -10.34 -7.96 5.32
C GLY A 4 -9.59 -6.61 5.29
N PRO A 5 -9.24 -6.07 6.46
CA PRO A 5 -8.80 -4.69 6.63
C PRO A 5 -7.53 -4.35 5.84
N ARG A 6 -7.49 -3.17 5.24
CA ARG A 6 -6.33 -2.71 4.47
C ARG A 6 -5.23 -2.15 5.38
N LEU A 7 -4.20 -2.96 5.58
CA LEU A 7 -3.02 -2.61 6.37
C LEU A 7 -1.96 -1.84 5.57
N THR A 8 -1.29 -0.88 6.20
CA THR A 8 -0.09 -0.19 5.66
C THR A 8 1.12 -1.12 5.60
N PHE A 9 2.16 -0.75 4.86
CA PHE A 9 3.41 -1.51 4.86
C PHE A 9 4.08 -1.51 6.25
N GLU A 10 4.02 -0.38 6.96
CA GLU A 10 4.48 -0.30 8.35
C GLU A 10 3.75 -1.29 9.27
N GLN A 11 2.42 -1.33 9.21
CA GLN A 11 1.61 -2.26 10.01
C GLN A 11 1.97 -3.72 9.68
N LYS A 12 2.13 -4.05 8.39
CA LYS A 12 2.54 -5.39 7.95
C LYS A 12 3.94 -5.75 8.46
N HIS A 13 4.88 -4.81 8.45
CA HIS A 13 6.21 -5.01 9.01
C HIS A 13 6.15 -5.25 10.53
N ARG A 14 5.36 -4.46 11.26
CA ARG A 14 5.17 -4.59 12.71
C ARG A 14 4.53 -5.93 13.10
N ILE A 15 3.61 -6.46 12.29
CA ILE A 15 3.05 -7.82 12.45
C ILE A 15 4.16 -8.88 12.37
N CYS A 16 5.02 -8.80 11.35
CA CYS A 16 6.11 -9.76 11.17
C CYS A 16 7.07 -9.70 12.36
N LYS A 17 7.45 -8.49 12.78
CA LYS A 17 8.29 -8.27 13.96
C LYS A 17 7.68 -8.84 15.24
N HIS A 18 6.36 -8.70 15.43
CA HIS A 18 5.66 -9.27 16.58
C HIS A 18 5.67 -10.80 16.55
N LYS A 19 5.44 -11.42 15.38
CA LYS A 19 5.52 -12.88 15.22
C LYS A 19 6.93 -13.42 15.44
N SER A 20 7.98 -12.69 15.04
CA SER A 20 9.37 -13.05 15.33
C SER A 20 9.70 -13.01 16.82
N LYS A 21 9.14 -12.05 17.57
CA LYS A 21 9.30 -11.95 19.03
C LYS A 21 8.49 -13.01 19.79
N HIS A 22 7.37 -13.44 19.23
CA HIS A 22 6.46 -14.41 19.84
C HIS A 22 6.23 -15.61 18.90
N PRO A 23 7.22 -16.49 18.68
CA PRO A 23 7.12 -17.56 17.67
C PRO A 23 5.96 -18.53 17.91
N LEU A 24 5.57 -18.74 19.18
CA LEU A 24 4.49 -19.65 19.57
C LEU A 24 3.07 -19.05 19.41
N ILE A 25 2.94 -17.75 19.13
CA ILE A 25 1.61 -17.13 18.99
C ILE A 25 0.86 -17.76 17.80
N SER A 26 -0.36 -18.23 18.00
CA SER A 26 -1.18 -18.75 16.90
C SER A 26 -1.55 -17.62 15.95
N GLN A 27 -1.81 -17.95 14.67
CA GLN A 27 -2.24 -16.93 13.69
C GLN A 27 -3.58 -16.29 14.07
N ALA A 28 -4.46 -17.03 14.75
CA ALA A 28 -5.73 -16.52 15.26
C ALA A 28 -5.52 -15.49 16.38
N ASN A 29 -4.61 -15.77 17.32
CA ASN A 29 -4.27 -14.83 18.39
C ASN A 29 -3.50 -13.62 17.86
N LEU A 30 -2.63 -13.83 16.86
CA LEU A 30 -1.96 -12.74 16.15
C LEU A 30 -3.00 -11.83 15.47
N ALA A 31 -4.02 -12.38 14.82
CA ALA A 31 -5.09 -11.59 14.21
C ALA A 31 -5.87 -10.73 15.23
N LYS A 32 -6.18 -11.28 16.41
CA LYS A 32 -6.81 -10.53 17.51
C LYS A 32 -5.91 -9.41 18.03
N TRP A 33 -4.62 -9.68 18.17
CA TRP A 33 -3.64 -8.66 18.53
C TRP A 33 -3.60 -7.54 17.49
N VAL A 34 -3.57 -7.88 16.19
CA VAL A 34 -3.58 -6.88 15.10
C VAL A 34 -4.81 -5.99 15.13
N LYS A 35 -6.00 -6.58 15.38
CA LYS A 35 -7.23 -5.81 15.54
C LYS A 35 -7.11 -4.79 16.67
N THR A 36 -6.56 -5.21 17.80
CA THR A 36 -6.45 -4.39 19.01
C THR A 36 -5.36 -3.32 18.87
N ASP A 37 -4.17 -3.69 18.40
CA ASP A 37 -2.99 -2.81 18.28
C ASP A 37 -3.21 -1.70 17.24
N PHE A 38 -3.96 -1.98 16.17
CA PHE A 38 -4.23 -1.02 15.08
C PHE A 38 -5.66 -0.47 15.09
N ASN A 39 -6.44 -0.76 16.14
CA ASN A 39 -7.83 -0.32 16.30
C ASN A 39 -8.69 -0.54 15.03
N LEU A 40 -8.62 -1.77 14.48
CA LEU A 40 -9.36 -2.14 13.26
C LEU A 40 -10.82 -2.49 13.60
N GLU A 41 -11.75 -2.10 12.73
CA GLU A 41 -13.16 -2.48 12.87
C GLU A 41 -13.33 -4.01 12.81
N GLU A 42 -12.64 -4.66 11.87
CA GLU A 42 -12.70 -6.09 11.63
C GLU A 42 -11.40 -6.81 11.96
N THR A 43 -11.53 -8.06 12.44
CA THR A 43 -10.38 -8.93 12.67
C THR A 43 -9.84 -9.41 11.34
N PRO A 44 -8.54 -9.23 11.04
CA PRO A 44 -7.97 -9.78 9.81
C PRO A 44 -8.09 -11.30 9.79
N ASN A 45 -8.46 -11.84 8.63
CA ASN A 45 -8.59 -13.29 8.49
C ASN A 45 -7.23 -14.01 8.50
N GLN A 46 -7.25 -15.31 8.76
CA GLN A 46 -6.03 -16.12 8.86
C GLN A 46 -5.21 -16.11 7.55
N SER A 47 -5.86 -16.06 6.38
CA SER A 47 -5.18 -15.98 5.08
C SER A 47 -4.41 -14.67 4.90
N MET A 48 -4.92 -13.55 5.41
CA MET A 48 -4.23 -12.26 5.41
C MET A 48 -2.99 -12.27 6.29
N ILE A 49 -3.11 -12.82 7.51
CA ILE A 49 -1.96 -12.99 8.42
C ILE A 49 -0.90 -13.86 7.75
N SER A 50 -1.29 -15.01 7.20
CA SER A 50 -0.37 -15.90 6.49
C SER A 50 0.33 -15.19 5.32
N ARG A 51 -0.42 -14.47 4.49
CA ARG A 51 0.14 -13.71 3.36
C ARG A 51 1.07 -12.57 3.81
N CYS A 52 0.77 -11.93 4.94
CA CYS A 52 1.64 -10.92 5.53
C CYS A 52 2.98 -11.53 5.93
N LEU A 53 2.96 -12.64 6.67
CA LEU A 53 4.17 -13.34 7.11
C LEU A 53 4.99 -13.87 5.93
N ALA A 54 4.34 -14.44 4.91
CA ALA A 54 5.02 -14.95 3.71
C ALA A 54 5.73 -13.85 2.89
N ASN A 55 5.27 -12.60 2.99
CA ASN A 55 5.85 -11.47 2.25
C ASN A 55 6.72 -10.56 3.12
N GLN A 56 7.16 -10.99 4.31
CA GLN A 56 7.93 -10.18 5.26
C GLN A 56 9.09 -9.41 4.61
N LYS A 57 9.91 -10.09 3.80
CA LYS A 57 11.08 -9.49 3.13
C LYS A 57 10.71 -8.29 2.24
N LYS A 58 9.50 -8.30 1.65
CA LYS A 58 9.02 -7.19 0.81
C LYS A 58 8.70 -5.94 1.61
N PHE A 59 8.42 -6.06 2.90
CA PHE A 59 8.11 -4.93 3.77
C PHE A 59 9.37 -4.37 4.44
N GLU A 60 10.42 -5.18 4.59
CA GLU A 60 11.73 -4.75 5.09
C GLU A 60 12.50 -3.88 4.08
N GLN A 61 12.28 -4.10 2.79
CA GLN A 61 12.95 -3.38 1.70
C GLN A 61 12.26 -2.07 1.30
N LYS A 62 11.18 -1.68 1.98
CA LYS A 62 10.40 -0.48 1.62
C LYS A 62 11.04 0.79 2.18
N ASP A 63 11.13 1.81 1.34
CA ASP A 63 11.65 3.12 1.73
C ASP A 63 10.71 3.79 2.74
N SER A 64 11.27 4.65 3.59
CA SER A 64 10.55 5.44 4.61
C SER A 64 9.34 6.19 4.05
N SER A 65 9.44 6.67 2.81
CA SER A 65 8.36 7.38 2.10
C SER A 65 7.16 6.49 1.75
N GLU A 66 7.37 5.18 1.60
CA GLU A 66 6.33 4.21 1.22
C GLU A 66 5.64 3.55 2.42
N LEU A 67 6.16 3.72 3.64
CA LEU A 67 5.67 2.98 4.83
C LEU A 67 4.19 3.23 5.15
N HIS A 68 3.71 4.45 4.92
CA HIS A 68 2.32 4.85 5.13
C HIS A 68 1.38 4.35 4.02
N GLN A 69 1.92 3.87 2.90
CA GLN A 69 1.11 3.36 1.81
C GLN A 69 0.49 2.01 2.17
N LYS A 70 -0.78 1.82 1.79
CA LYS A 70 -1.52 0.55 1.93
C LYS A 70 -1.26 -0.41 0.76
N ARG A 71 -0.85 0.13 -0.39
CA ARG A 71 -0.45 -0.56 -1.62
C ARG A 71 0.68 0.22 -2.28
N THR A 72 1.60 -0.49 -2.92
CA THR A 72 2.47 0.12 -3.92
C THR A 72 1.55 0.61 -5.04
N SER A 73 1.52 1.92 -5.29
CA SER A 73 0.90 2.41 -6.52
C SER A 73 1.77 1.92 -7.67
N SER A 74 1.29 0.96 -8.46
CA SER A 74 1.86 0.75 -9.77
C SER A 74 1.28 1.86 -10.65
N VAL A 75 1.97 3.00 -10.73
CA VAL A 75 1.70 3.93 -11.83
C VAL A 75 1.97 3.13 -13.10
N LYS A 76 0.90 2.71 -13.78
CA LYS A 76 1.01 1.74 -14.88
C LYS A 76 1.72 2.34 -16.08
N HIS A 77 1.65 3.65 -16.22
CA HIS A 77 2.20 4.43 -17.33
C HIS A 77 2.73 5.76 -16.79
N GLU A 78 3.95 5.73 -16.22
CA GLU A 78 4.58 6.91 -15.61
C GLU A 78 4.66 8.09 -16.59
N GLN A 79 5.06 7.81 -17.82
CA GLN A 79 5.12 8.79 -18.91
C GLN A 79 3.75 9.41 -19.25
N LEU A 80 2.67 8.64 -19.15
CA LEU A 80 1.32 9.14 -19.41
C LEU A 80 0.86 10.04 -18.26
N GLU A 81 1.12 9.64 -17.02
CA GLU A 81 0.79 10.48 -15.86
C GLU A 81 1.59 11.78 -15.84
N GLU A 82 2.87 11.73 -16.21
CA GLU A 82 3.72 12.91 -16.36
C GLU A 82 3.19 13.86 -17.45
N ALA A 83 2.85 13.33 -18.63
CA ALA A 83 2.26 14.12 -19.71
C ALA A 83 0.91 14.75 -19.32
N LEU A 84 0.08 14.01 -18.58
CA LEU A 84 -1.19 14.51 -18.02
C LEU A 84 -0.96 15.61 -16.99
N LEU A 85 0.00 15.44 -16.07
CA LEU A 85 0.39 16.45 -15.08
C LEU A 85 0.83 17.74 -15.77
N TYR A 86 1.70 17.63 -16.78
CA TYR A 86 2.17 18.78 -17.54
C TYR A 86 1.02 19.50 -18.24
N TRP A 87 0.12 18.74 -18.87
CA TRP A 87 -1.06 19.30 -19.54
C TRP A 87 -2.01 20.02 -18.56
N ILE A 88 -2.28 19.42 -17.40
CA ILE A 88 -3.13 20.03 -16.36
C ILE A 88 -2.52 21.34 -15.87
N LEU A 89 -1.22 21.35 -15.55
CA LEU A 89 -0.49 22.54 -15.13
C LEU A 89 -0.57 23.64 -16.18
N GLN A 90 -0.38 23.29 -17.46
CA GLN A 90 -0.46 24.22 -18.57
C GLN A 90 -1.88 24.80 -18.73
N CYS A 91 -2.93 23.99 -18.53
CA CYS A 91 -4.32 24.44 -18.55
C CYS A 91 -4.62 25.42 -17.40
N GLN A 92 -4.08 25.16 -16.21
CA GLN A 92 -4.25 26.01 -15.03
C GLN A 92 -3.58 27.37 -15.21
N VAL A 93 -2.37 27.38 -15.79
CA VAL A 93 -1.62 28.62 -16.09
C VAL A 93 -2.27 29.40 -17.22
N SER A 94 -2.75 28.73 -18.27
CA SER A 94 -3.19 29.40 -19.51
C SER A 94 -4.68 29.75 -19.55
N ARG A 95 -5.53 29.19 -18.66
CA ARG A 95 -7.01 29.24 -18.72
C ARG A 95 -7.60 28.97 -20.13
N LYS A 96 -6.87 28.26 -20.98
CA LYS A 96 -7.25 27.79 -22.32
C LYS A 96 -6.63 26.41 -22.53
N LEU A 97 -7.36 25.52 -23.19
CA LEU A 97 -6.85 24.19 -23.56
C LEU A 97 -5.76 24.37 -24.63
N PRO A 98 -4.58 23.73 -24.50
CA PRO A 98 -3.58 23.76 -25.55
C PRO A 98 -4.08 22.97 -26.77
N ASP A 99 -4.10 23.61 -27.93
CA ASP A 99 -4.29 22.95 -29.22
C ASP A 99 -3.07 22.06 -29.48
N ALA A 100 -3.30 20.76 -29.61
CA ALA A 100 -2.35 19.71 -29.98
C ALA A 100 -1.33 19.25 -28.91
N PHE A 101 -1.58 18.05 -28.39
CA PHE A 101 -0.55 17.16 -27.86
C PHE A 101 -0.84 15.72 -28.31
N PHE A 102 -0.64 15.42 -29.59
CA PHE A 102 -0.44 14.05 -30.07
C PHE A 102 0.38 14.09 -31.37
N VAL A 103 1.70 14.20 -31.23
CA VAL A 103 2.64 13.71 -32.25
C VAL A 103 3.50 12.67 -31.55
N TRP A 104 3.17 11.40 -31.81
CA TRP A 104 3.93 10.23 -31.38
C TRP A 104 4.92 9.90 -32.50
N HIS A 105 6.19 9.66 -32.18
CA HIS A 105 7.20 9.19 -33.14
C HIS A 105 7.96 8.00 -32.55
#